data_AF-A0A0G1IB04-F1
#
_entry.id   AF-A0A0G1IB04-F1
#
_cell.length_a   1.000
_cell.length_b   1.000
_cell.length_c   1.000
_cell.angle_alpha   90.00
_cell.angle_beta   90.00
_cell.angle_gamma   90.00
#
_symmetry.space_group_name_H-M   'P 1'
#
loop_
_entity.id
_entity.type
_entity.pdbx_description
1 polymer ?
#
loop_
_entity_poly.entity_id
_entity_poly.type
_entity_poly.pdbx_seq_one_letter_code
_entity_poly.pdbx_strand_id
1 'polypeptide(L)'
;MNTKTLVKISLSTALLAPLFAYAANVTDILQQTEIILNRIIPILMIIATIVFLWGVIRYITASGEEEKLAEGRRFIVFGLIGLFVMVAIWGVVRALVSQFGVGGGIIPPGPGDIRPSP
;
A
#
# COMPACT_ATOMS: atom_id res chain seq x y z
N MET A 1 17.59 4.63 -50.60
CA MET A 1 17.30 5.28 -49.30
C MET A 1 18.34 6.37 -49.09
N ASN A 2 17.90 7.63 -48.93
CA ASN A 2 18.81 8.78 -48.94
C ASN A 2 19.44 8.94 -47.55
N THR A 3 20.77 9.08 -47.46
CA THR A 3 21.51 9.20 -46.18
C THR A 3 20.99 10.35 -45.31
N LYS A 4 20.51 11.43 -45.94
CA LYS A 4 19.88 12.58 -45.27
C LYS A 4 18.54 12.23 -44.59
N THR A 5 17.78 11.25 -45.10
CA THR A 5 16.53 10.80 -44.49
C THR A 5 16.80 9.94 -43.25
N LEU A 6 17.85 9.12 -43.29
CA LEU A 6 18.28 8.31 -42.14
C LEU A 6 18.75 9.18 -40.96
N VAL A 7 19.51 10.25 -41.24
CA VAL A 7 19.97 11.21 -40.22
C VAL A 7 18.80 11.96 -39.57
N LYS A 8 17.75 12.31 -40.32
CA LYS A 8 16.56 12.97 -39.77
C LYS A 8 15.74 12.05 -38.88
N ILE A 9 15.64 10.77 -39.24
CA ILE A 9 14.94 9.75 -38.45
C ILE A 9 15.69 9.51 -37.14
N SER A 10 17.02 9.31 -37.18
CA SER A 10 17.82 9.09 -35.97
C SER A 10 17.85 10.30 -35.03
N LEU A 11 17.82 11.51 -35.57
CA LEU A 11 17.75 12.74 -34.77
C LEU A 11 16.38 12.88 -34.06
N SER A 12 15.31 12.48 -34.73
CA SER A 12 13.95 12.52 -34.17
C SER A 12 13.78 11.50 -33.02
N THR A 13 14.34 10.29 -33.15
CA THR A 13 14.37 9.31 -32.05
C THR A 13 15.31 9.72 -30.92
N ALA A 14 16.44 10.36 -31.22
CA ALA A 14 17.37 10.86 -30.20
C ALA A 14 16.75 11.98 -29.34
N LEU A 15 15.87 12.82 -29.89
CA LEU A 15 15.13 13.84 -29.12
C LEU A 15 14.08 13.26 -28.16
N LEU A 16 13.58 12.05 -28.43
CA LEU A 16 12.61 11.36 -27.59
C LEU A 16 13.29 10.46 -26.54
N ALA A 17 14.57 10.08 -26.73
CA ALA A 17 15.33 9.26 -25.79
C ALA A 17 15.36 9.79 -24.34
N PRO A 18 15.47 11.11 -24.07
CA PRO A 18 15.43 11.64 -22.71
C PRO A 18 14.09 11.39 -22.00
N LEU A 19 12.96 11.38 -22.72
CA LEU A 19 11.64 11.13 -22.12
C LEU A 19 11.54 9.72 -21.55
N PHE A 20 12.14 8.73 -22.22
CA PHE A 20 12.21 7.35 -21.74
C PHE A 20 13.19 7.19 -20.57
N ALA A 21 14.29 7.94 -20.56
CA ALA A 21 15.21 7.98 -19.42
C ALA A 21 14.54 8.55 -18.16
N TYR A 22 13.72 9.61 -18.29
CA TYR A 22 12.92 10.13 -17.16
C TYR A 22 11.84 9.14 -16.70
N ALA A 23 11.17 8.45 -17.62
CA ALA A 23 10.18 7.42 -17.27
C ALA A 23 10.77 6.25 -16.48
N ALA A 24 11.98 5.80 -16.84
CA ALA A 24 12.70 4.73 -16.12
C ALA A 24 12.96 5.10 -14.64
N ASN A 25 13.36 6.34 -14.36
CA ASN A 25 13.59 6.79 -12.99
C ASN A 25 12.30 6.83 -12.15
N VAL A 26 11.16 7.20 -12.77
CA VAL A 26 9.86 7.21 -12.07
C VAL A 26 9.39 5.78 -11.77
N THR A 27 9.59 4.83 -12.70
CA THR A 27 9.25 3.43 -12.45
C THR A 27 10.09 2.83 -11.33
N ASP A 28 11.38 3.16 -11.25
CA ASP A 28 12.27 2.66 -10.19
C ASP A 28 11.82 3.15 -8.80
N ILE A 29 11.43 4.42 -8.65
CA ILE A 29 10.93 4.97 -7.38
C ILE A 29 9.62 4.30 -6.96
N LEU A 30 8.72 4.05 -7.92
CA LEU A 30 7.45 3.37 -7.64
C LEU A 30 7.67 1.92 -7.20
N GLN A 31 8.56 1.18 -7.86
CA GLN A 31 8.92 -0.19 -7.48
C GLN A 31 9.57 -0.27 -6.10
N GLN A 32 10.50 0.65 -5.79
CA GLN A 32 11.11 0.72 -4.46
C GLN A 32 10.07 1.02 -3.37
N THR A 33 9.13 1.92 -3.67
CA THR A 33 8.03 2.26 -2.75
C THR A 33 7.13 1.05 -2.51
N GLU A 34 6.79 0.31 -3.55
CA GLU A 34 5.98 -0.92 -3.44
C GLU A 34 6.65 -1.97 -2.55
N ILE A 35 7.95 -2.22 -2.74
CA ILE A 35 8.70 -3.18 -1.91
C ILE A 35 8.67 -2.79 -0.43
N ILE A 36 8.84 -1.51 -0.12
CA ILE A 36 8.84 -1.00 1.25
C ILE A 36 7.45 -1.14 1.87
N LEU A 37 6.41 -0.69 1.17
CA LEU A 37 5.02 -0.75 1.66
C LEU A 37 4.56 -2.20 1.87
N ASN A 38 4.88 -3.11 0.95
CA ASN A 38 4.56 -4.54 1.06
C ASN A 38 5.18 -5.20 2.28
N ARG A 39 6.32 -4.70 2.76
CA ARG A 39 6.95 -5.21 3.98
C ARG A 39 6.37 -4.58 5.25
N ILE A 40 6.08 -3.28 5.23
CA ILE A 40 5.68 -2.53 6.43
C ILE A 40 4.21 -2.78 6.80
N ILE A 41 3.31 -2.83 5.82
CA ILE A 41 1.86 -3.00 6.05
C ILE A 41 1.53 -4.26 6.88
N PRO A 42 2.02 -5.47 6.56
CA PRO A 42 1.73 -6.64 7.37
C PRO A 42 2.30 -6.56 8.79
N ILE A 43 3.45 -5.90 8.97
CA ILE A 43 4.03 -5.68 10.31
C ILE A 43 3.11 -4.77 11.14
N LEU A 44 2.61 -3.68 10.55
CA LEU A 44 1.66 -2.78 11.22
C LEU A 44 0.35 -3.49 11.58
N MET A 45 -0.15 -4.37 10.72
CA MET A 45 -1.34 -5.19 10.99
C MET A 45 -1.13 -6.11 12.21
N ILE A 46 0.03 -6.74 12.32
CA ILE A 46 0.38 -7.59 13.46
C ILE A 46 0.42 -6.75 14.74
N ILE A 47 1.08 -5.59 14.70
CA ILE A 47 1.17 -4.69 15.86
C ILE A 47 -0.22 -4.22 16.29
N ALA A 48 -1.05 -3.78 15.34
CA ALA A 48 -2.42 -3.34 15.62
C ALA A 48 -3.26 -4.47 16.25
N THR A 49 -3.10 -5.71 15.76
CA THR A 49 -3.76 -6.90 16.32
C THR A 49 -3.28 -7.16 17.76
N ILE A 50 -1.98 -7.05 18.03
CA ILE A 50 -1.42 -7.22 19.38
C ILE A 50 -1.99 -6.16 20.33
N VAL A 51 -2.04 -4.89 19.92
CA VAL A 51 -2.60 -3.80 20.74
C VAL A 51 -4.09 -4.03 21.00
N PHE A 52 -4.85 -4.47 19.99
CA PHE A 52 -6.25 -4.83 20.15
C PHE A 52 -6.43 -5.96 21.17
N LEU A 53 -5.68 -7.06 21.03
CA LEU A 53 -5.72 -8.20 21.96
C LEU A 53 -5.30 -7.80 23.38
N TRP A 54 -4.27 -6.96 23.51
CA TRP A 54 -3.84 -6.43 24.81
C TRP A 54 -4.97 -5.63 25.49
N GLY A 55 -5.68 -4.80 24.73
CA GLY A 55 -6.87 -4.10 25.22
C GLY A 55 -7.97 -5.06 25.70
N VAL A 56 -8.22 -6.14 24.95
CA VAL A 56 -9.21 -7.16 25.32
C VAL A 56 -8.81 -7.86 26.62
N ILE A 57 -7.56 -8.31 26.74
CA ILE A 57 -7.06 -8.97 27.96
C ILE A 57 -7.18 -8.02 29.16
N ARG A 58 -6.79 -6.76 29.00
CA ARG A 58 -6.89 -5.74 30.06
C ARG A 58 -8.33 -5.48 30.46
N TYR A 59 -9.25 -5.40 29.49
CA TYR A 59 -10.67 -5.18 29.74
C TYR A 59 -11.31 -6.33 30.52
N ILE A 60 -10.99 -7.59 30.16
CA ILE A 60 -11.54 -8.77 30.83
C ILE A 60 -10.96 -8.94 32.24
N THR A 61 -9.66 -8.65 32.42
CA THR A 61 -8.97 -8.81 33.72
C THR A 61 -9.23 -7.67 34.70
N ALA A 62 -9.85 -6.57 34.26
CA ALA A 62 -10.10 -5.38 35.06
C ALA A 62 -10.99 -5.61 36.30
N SER A 63 -11.71 -6.74 36.40
CA SER A 63 -12.43 -7.18 37.60
C SER A 63 -13.36 -6.13 38.22
N GLY A 64 -13.94 -5.24 37.40
CA GLY A 64 -14.85 -4.18 37.86
C GLY A 64 -14.18 -2.87 38.28
N GLU A 65 -12.86 -2.76 38.21
CA GLU A 65 -12.14 -1.51 38.46
C GLU A 65 -12.33 -0.54 37.28
N GLU A 66 -13.09 0.54 37.50
CA GLU A 66 -13.50 1.47 36.44
C GLU A 66 -12.33 2.03 35.64
N GLU A 67 -11.20 2.32 36.30
CA GLU A 67 -10.00 2.86 35.65
C GLU A 67 -9.40 1.86 34.65
N LYS A 68 -9.25 0.59 35.06
CA LYS A 68 -8.72 -0.48 34.19
C LYS A 68 -9.69 -0.85 33.07
N LEU A 69 -10.99 -0.76 33.32
CA LEU A 69 -12.02 -0.94 32.30
C LEU A 69 -11.97 0.17 31.23
N ALA A 70 -11.81 1.41 31.66
CA ALA A 70 -11.68 2.56 30.76
C ALA A 70 -10.39 2.44 29.91
N GLU A 71 -9.29 2.07 30.55
CA GLU A 71 -8.00 1.84 29.89
C GLU A 71 -8.08 0.70 28.85
N GLY A 72 -8.62 -0.46 29.23
CA GLY A 72 -8.79 -1.60 28.33
C GLY A 72 -9.67 -1.26 27.13
N ARG A 73 -10.80 -0.57 27.35
CA ARG A 73 -11.69 -0.10 26.28
C ARG A 73 -10.96 0.84 25.31
N ARG A 74 -10.12 1.74 25.82
CA ARG A 74 -9.35 2.68 25.00
C ARG A 74 -8.40 1.94 24.06
N PHE A 75 -7.69 0.93 24.55
CA PHE A 75 -6.80 0.10 23.73
C PHE A 75 -7.56 -0.72 22.68
N ILE A 76 -8.72 -1.29 23.03
CA ILE A 76 -9.59 -2.01 22.08
C ILE A 76 -10.00 -1.08 20.94
N VAL A 77 -10.51 0.12 21.28
CA VAL A 77 -10.99 1.08 20.29
C VAL A 77 -9.85 1.54 19.38
N PHE A 78 -8.68 1.87 19.91
CA PHE A 78 -7.54 2.25 19.08
C PHE A 78 -7.03 1.14 18.18
N GLY A 79 -6.94 -0.09 18.70
CA GLY A 79 -6.57 -1.26 17.90
C GLY A 79 -7.58 -1.53 16.79
N LEU A 80 -8.88 -1.44 17.10
CA LEU A 80 -9.96 -1.65 16.15
C LEU A 80 -9.99 -0.56 15.05
N ILE A 81 -9.84 0.71 15.42
CA ILE A 81 -9.77 1.81 14.45
C ILE A 81 -8.58 1.63 13.53
N GLY A 82 -7.40 1.28 14.07
CA GLY A 82 -6.20 1.02 13.27
C GLY A 82 -6.41 -0.09 12.25
N LEU A 83 -6.96 -1.23 12.68
CA LEU A 83 -7.28 -2.35 11.81
C LEU A 83 -8.35 -1.98 10.77
N PHE A 84 -9.41 -1.28 11.19
CA PHE A 84 -10.50 -0.86 10.32
C PHE A 84 -10.01 0.06 9.21
N VAL A 85 -9.22 1.10 9.54
CA VAL A 85 -8.69 2.04 8.55
C VAL A 85 -7.80 1.34 7.54
N MET A 86 -6.93 0.42 7.99
CA MET A 86 -6.08 -0.35 7.09
C MET A 86 -6.92 -1.13 6.08
N VAL A 87 -7.92 -1.89 6.53
CA VAL A 87 -8.79 -2.69 5.63
C VAL A 87 -9.66 -1.78 4.75
N ALA A 88 -10.19 -0.69 5.30
CA ALA A 88 -11.08 0.23 4.58
C ALA A 88 -10.38 0.90 3.40
N ILE A 89 -9.11 1.31 3.54
CA ILE A 89 -8.33 1.89 2.44
C ILE A 89 -8.25 0.91 1.26
N TRP A 90 -7.99 -0.37 1.52
CA TRP A 90 -7.96 -1.40 0.47
C TRP A 90 -9.32 -1.63 -0.18
N GLY A 91 -10.40 -1.57 0.59
CA GLY A 91 -11.76 -1.60 0.05
C GLY A 91 -12.01 -0.47 -0.96
N VAL A 92 -11.60 0.75 -0.61
CA VAL A 92 -11.73 1.92 -1.48
C VAL A 92 -10.81 1.81 -2.70
N VAL A 93 -9.54 1.42 -2.54
CA VAL A 93 -8.59 1.24 -3.64
C VAL A 93 -9.13 0.24 -4.66
N ARG A 94 -9.62 -0.92 -4.21
CA ARG A 94 -10.21 -1.94 -5.09
C ARG A 94 -11.46 -1.41 -5.80
N ALA A 95 -12.33 -0.70 -5.09
CA ALA A 95 -13.50 -0.06 -5.67
C ALA A 95 -13.10 0.89 -6.80
N LEU A 96 -12.16 1.81 -6.55
CA LEU A 96 -11.66 2.75 -7.57
C LEU A 96 -11.05 2.02 -8.77
N VAL A 97 -10.21 1.02 -8.55
CA VAL A 97 -9.58 0.25 -9.63
C VAL A 97 -10.62 -0.45 -10.50
N SER A 98 -11.66 -1.04 -9.88
CA SER A 98 -12.75 -1.69 -10.61
C SER A 98 -13.58 -0.73 -11.46
N GLN A 99 -13.78 0.51 -10.98
CA GLN A 99 -14.59 1.50 -11.69
C GLN A 99 -13.80 2.19 -12.82
N PHE A 100 -12.50 2.44 -12.62
CA PHE A 100 -11.68 3.19 -13.57
C PHE A 100 -10.82 2.31 -14.47
N GLY A 101 -10.82 0.99 -14.29
CA GLY A 101 -10.12 0.04 -15.17
C GLY A 101 -8.59 0.14 -15.14
N VAL A 102 -8.01 0.78 -14.11
CA VAL A 102 -6.57 1.08 -14.02
C VAL A 102 -5.73 -0.10 -13.47
N GLY A 103 -6.24 -1.33 -13.57
CA GLY A 103 -5.71 -2.53 -12.90
C GLY A 103 -4.46 -3.18 -13.54
N GLY A 104 -3.55 -2.38 -14.10
CA GLY A 104 -2.53 -2.85 -15.04
C GLY A 104 -1.17 -3.28 -14.49
N GLY A 105 -0.83 -3.09 -13.20
CA GLY A 105 0.43 -3.67 -12.69
C GLY A 105 1.15 -3.06 -11.49
N ILE A 106 0.59 -2.12 -10.74
CA ILE A 106 1.30 -1.47 -9.61
C ILE A 106 0.44 -1.25 -8.37
N ILE A 107 -0.61 -2.05 -8.18
CA ILE A 107 -1.38 -2.01 -6.93
C ILE A 107 -0.68 -2.99 -5.99
N PRO A 108 -0.08 -2.52 -4.89
CA PRO A 108 0.57 -3.42 -3.95
C PRO A 108 -0.47 -4.46 -3.46
N PRO A 109 -0.08 -5.69 -3.10
CA PRO A 109 -0.98 -6.65 -2.50
C PRO A 109 -1.58 -6.10 -1.20
N GLY A 110 -2.91 -6.09 -1.14
CA GLY A 110 -3.61 -5.75 0.09
C GLY A 110 -3.60 -6.90 1.11
N PRO A 111 -3.93 -6.65 2.38
CA PRO A 111 -4.20 -7.70 3.36
C PRO A 111 -5.21 -8.70 2.78
N GLY A 112 -4.83 -9.98 2.75
CA GLY A 112 -5.65 -11.06 2.20
C GLY A 112 -5.60 -11.25 0.68
N ASP A 113 -4.77 -10.50 -0.06
CA ASP A 113 -4.54 -10.78 -1.48
C ASP A 113 -3.73 -12.07 -1.66
N ILE A 114 -4.28 -13.01 -2.42
CA ILE A 114 -3.62 -14.27 -2.86
C ILE A 114 -3.21 -14.25 -4.33
N ARG A 115 -3.41 -13.11 -5.02
CA ARG A 115 -3.05 -13.00 -6.43
C ARG A 115 -1.52 -13.09 -6.54
N PRO A 116 -0.99 -13.92 -7.46
CA PRO A 116 0.45 -14.07 -7.62
C PRO A 116 1.06 -12.72 -7.99
N SER A 117 2.13 -12.35 -7.29
CA SER A 117 2.94 -11.18 -7.64
C SER A 117 3.51 -11.39 -9.05
N PRO A 118 3.30 -10.46 -9.99
CA PRO A 118 3.92 -10.51 -11.31
C PRO A 118 5.44 -10.31 -11.26
#